data_AF-A0A5C5W8E1-F1
#
_entry.id   AF-A0A5C5W8E1-F1
#
_cell.length_a   1.000
_cell.length_b   1.000
_cell.length_c   1.000
_cell.angle_alpha   90.00
_cell.angle_beta   90.00
_cell.angle_gamma   90.00
#
_symmetry.space_group_name_H-M   'P 1'
#
loop_
_entity.id
_entity.type
_entity.pdbx_description
1 polymer ?
#
loop_
_entity_poly.entity_id
_entity_poly.type
_entity_poly.pdbx_seq_one_letter_code
_entity_poly.pdbx_strand_id
1 'polypeptide(L)' 'MLINANQEFYETDSFELIRFAKAYRDLGDAVTEQLDDLFDNRFDEVNPNAIALIREHLGGKNEEIDAVLEDYEEHRS' A
#
# COMPACT_ATOMS: atom_id res chain seq x y z
N MET A 1 0.33 23.49 -35.11
CA MET A 1 -0.29 22.44 -34.28
C MET A 1 0.31 22.60 -32.89
N LEU A 2 -0.43 23.21 -31.97
CA LEU A 2 0.03 23.45 -30.61
C LEU A 2 0.01 22.10 -29.89
N ILE A 3 1.18 21.61 -29.49
CA ILE A 3 1.31 20.45 -28.63
C ILE A 3 0.83 20.91 -27.25
N ASN A 4 -0.45 20.71 -26.95
CA ASN A 4 -0.95 20.71 -25.59
C ASN A 4 -0.46 19.42 -24.91
N ALA A 5 0.83 19.40 -24.57
CA ALA A 5 1.34 18.51 -23.56
C ALA A 5 1.34 19.30 -22.25
N ASN A 6 0.14 19.52 -21.69
CA ASN A 6 0.03 19.72 -20.26
C ASN A 6 0.45 18.38 -19.65
N GLN A 7 1.74 18.27 -19.42
CA GLN A 7 2.33 17.33 -18.48
C GLN A 7 1.69 17.63 -17.11
N GLU A 8 0.55 17.00 -16.81
CA GLU A 8 -0.05 16.92 -15.48
C GLU A 8 0.84 16.04 -14.59
N PHE A 9 2.01 16.55 -14.23
CA PHE A 9 3.02 15.84 -13.43
C PHE A 9 2.85 16.05 -11.91
N TYR A 10 1.66 16.43 -11.44
CA TYR A 10 1.42 16.76 -10.02
C TYR A 10 -0.02 16.45 -9.52
N GLU A 11 -0.61 15.31 -9.87
CA GLU A 11 -1.96 14.97 -9.37
C GLU A 11 -1.98 14.13 -8.07
N THR A 12 -0.84 13.95 -7.39
CA THR A 12 -0.90 13.49 -6.00
C THR A 12 -0.83 14.71 -5.09
N ASP A 13 -1.87 14.93 -4.29
CA ASP A 13 -1.86 15.96 -3.26
C ASP A 13 -0.65 15.69 -2.35
N SER A 14 0.27 16.66 -2.25
CA SER A 14 1.48 16.52 -1.44
C SER A 14 1.14 16.20 0.02
N PHE A 15 -0.04 16.61 0.52
CA PHE A 15 -0.53 16.22 1.83
C PHE A 15 -0.91 14.75 1.91
N GLU A 16 -1.49 14.17 0.86
CA GLU A 16 -1.80 12.74 0.80
C GLU A 16 -0.51 11.91 0.79
N LEU A 17 0.47 12.31 -0.01
CA LEU A 17 1.79 11.66 -0.01
C LEU A 17 2.46 11.73 1.37
N ILE A 18 2.41 12.89 2.05
CA ILE A 18 2.97 13.04 3.41
C ILE A 18 2.20 12.17 4.42
N ARG A 19 0.87 12.07 4.30
CA ARG A 19 0.05 11.22 5.17
C ARG A 19 0.37 9.75 4.96
N PHE A 20 0.48 9.31 3.71
CA PHE A 20 0.90 7.97 3.36
C PHE A 20 2.29 7.66 3.94
N ALA A 21 3.29 8.51 3.68
CA ALA A 21 4.66 8.29 4.16
C ALA A 21 4.74 8.21 5.70
N LYS A 22 3.94 9.02 6.41
CA LYS A 22 3.84 8.92 7.88
C LYS A 22 3.22 7.61 8.33
N ALA A 23 2.09 7.22 7.74
CA ALA A 23 1.42 5.97 8.07
C ALA A 23 2.30 4.75 7.79
N TYR A 24 3.00 4.75 6.65
CA TYR A 24 3.95 3.70 6.26
C TYR A 24 5.12 3.59 7.25
N ARG A 25 5.73 4.72 7.62
CA ARG A 25 6.81 4.75 8.62
C ARG A 25 6.35 4.23 9.98
N ASP A 26 5.11 4.51 10.37
CA ASP A 26 4.58 4.14 11.69
C ASP A 26 4.28 2.63 11.82
N LEU A 27 4.31 1.85 10.72
CA LEU A 27 4.20 0.39 10.74
C LEU A 27 5.41 -0.31 11.40
N GLY A 28 6.61 0.25 11.19
CA GLY A 28 7.87 -0.35 11.61
C GLY A 28 8.34 -1.53 10.75
N ASP A 29 9.65 -1.79 10.78
CA ASP A 29 10.35 -2.67 9.84
C ASP A 29 9.74 -4.08 9.72
N ALA A 30 9.37 -4.68 10.85
CA ALA A 30 8.83 -6.03 10.87
C ALA A 30 7.46 -6.16 10.18
N VAL A 31 6.65 -5.09 10.17
CA VAL A 31 5.36 -5.10 9.46
C VAL A 31 5.56 -4.68 8.00
N THR A 32 6.54 -3.82 7.73
CA THR A 32 6.94 -3.48 6.36
C THR A 32 7.44 -4.71 5.59
N GLU A 33 8.23 -5.59 6.21
CA GLU A 33 8.69 -6.85 5.58
C GLU A 33 7.50 -7.74 5.15
N GLN A 34 6.42 -7.75 5.93
CA GLN A 34 5.21 -8.49 5.60
C GLN A 34 4.45 -7.91 4.41
N LEU A 35 4.63 -6.61 4.14
CA LEU A 35 4.11 -5.97 2.95
C LEU A 35 4.91 -6.42 1.70
N ASP A 36 6.23 -6.58 1.83
CA ASP A 36 7.05 -7.13 0.75
C ASP A 36 6.66 -8.59 0.45
N ASP A 37 6.44 -9.41 1.49
CA ASP A 37 5.94 -10.78 1.35
C ASP A 37 4.58 -10.84 0.63
N LEU A 38 3.68 -9.89 0.91
CA LEU A 38 2.40 -9.74 0.21
C LEU A 38 2.61 -9.45 -1.29
N PHE A 39 3.45 -8.47 -1.62
CA PHE A 39 3.74 -8.11 -3.03
C PHE A 39 4.42 -9.25 -3.80
N ASP A 40 5.18 -10.10 -3.12
CA ASP A 40 5.78 -11.33 -3.68
C ASP A 40 4.78 -12.50 -3.78
N ASN A 41 3.52 -12.32 -3.35
CA ASN A 41 2.48 -13.36 -3.26
C ASN A 41 2.87 -14.54 -2.32
N ARG A 42 3.73 -14.31 -1.32
CA ARG A 42 4.12 -15.31 -0.30
C ARG A 42 3.10 -15.36 0.85
N PHE A 43 1.83 -15.52 0.52
CA PHE A 43 0.71 -15.38 1.46
C PHE A 43 0.72 -16.34 2.65
N ASP A 44 1.38 -17.49 2.52
CA ASP A 44 1.58 -18.47 3.58
C ASP A 44 2.65 -18.07 4.60
N GLU A 45 3.55 -17.15 4.23
CA GLU A 45 4.60 -16.61 5.10
C GLU A 45 4.13 -15.38 5.90
N VAL A 46 2.98 -14.80 5.53
CA VAL A 46 2.50 -13.55 6.13
C VAL A 46 1.76 -13.78 7.45
N ASN A 47 2.10 -12.96 8.45
CA ASN A 47 1.46 -12.92 9.75
C ASN A 47 0.12 -12.16 9.71
N PRO A 48 -1.02 -12.78 10.07
CA PRO A 48 -2.33 -12.11 10.06
C PRO A 48 -2.43 -10.86 10.95
N ASN A 49 -1.64 -10.78 12.03
CA ASN A 49 -1.61 -9.57 12.86
C ASN A 49 -0.91 -8.41 12.15
N ALA A 50 0.09 -8.69 11.32
CA ALA A 50 0.74 -7.69 10.49
C ALA A 50 -0.22 -7.19 9.40
N ILE A 51 -1.01 -8.08 8.78
CA ILE A 51 -2.07 -7.71 7.83
C ILE A 51 -3.07 -6.75 8.46
N ALA A 52 -3.52 -7.02 9.68
CA ALA A 52 -4.46 -6.15 10.39
C ALA A 52 -3.88 -4.73 10.59
N LEU A 53 -2.60 -4.63 10.94
CA LEU A 53 -1.90 -3.35 11.09
C LEU A 53 -1.72 -2.63 9.76
N ILE A 54 -1.32 -3.35 8.69
CA ILE A 54 -1.21 -2.79 7.34
C ILE A 54 -2.57 -2.22 6.91
N ARG A 55 -3.66 -2.97 7.10
CA ARG A 55 -5.01 -2.52 6.75
C ARG A 55 -5.45 -1.30 7.59
N GLU A 56 -5.17 -1.29 8.89
CA GLU A 56 -5.48 -0.17 9.77
C GLU A 56 -4.75 1.12 9.35
N HIS A 57 -3.47 1.02 9.02
CA HIS A 57 -2.62 2.19 8.76
C HIS A 57 -2.65 2.64 7.30
N LEU A 58 -2.70 1.71 6.34
CA LEU A 58 -2.55 1.98 4.91
C LEU A 58 -3.82 1.76 4.08
N GLY A 59 -4.86 1.15 4.66
CA GLY A 59 -6.11 0.90 3.94
C GLY A 59 -6.72 2.18 3.35
N GLY A 60 -7.05 2.13 2.06
CA GLY A 60 -7.61 3.25 1.32
C GLY A 60 -6.62 4.39 1.05
N LYS A 61 -5.31 4.18 1.27
CA LYS A 61 -4.26 5.18 1.02
C LYS A 61 -3.41 4.87 -0.21
N ASN A 62 -3.48 3.63 -0.71
CA ASN A 62 -2.76 3.19 -1.90
C ASN A 62 -3.48 2.00 -2.52
N GLU A 63 -3.92 2.15 -3.77
CA GLU A 63 -4.73 1.14 -4.48
C GLU A 63 -4.01 -0.20 -4.67
N GLU A 64 -2.69 -0.18 -4.88
CA GLU A 64 -1.90 -1.42 -5.05
C GLU A 64 -1.82 -2.21 -3.75
N ILE A 65 -1.65 -1.52 -2.62
CA ILE A 65 -1.69 -2.14 -1.28
C ILE A 65 -3.09 -2.67 -0.97
N ASP A 66 -4.15 -1.93 -1.32
CA ASP A 66 -5.52 -2.40 -1.10
C ASP A 66 -5.80 -3.65 -1.95
N ALA A 67 -5.36 -3.69 -3.21
CA ALA A 67 -5.50 -4.84 -4.09
C ALA A 67 -4.79 -6.08 -3.54
N VAL A 68 -3.53 -5.97 -3.11
CA VAL A 68 -2.79 -7.13 -2.58
C VAL A 68 -3.37 -7.63 -1.24
N LEU A 69 -3.96 -6.74 -0.44
CA LEU A 69 -4.71 -7.11 0.76
C LEU A 69 -6.02 -7.82 0.45
N GLU A 70 -6.68 -7.52 -0.67
CA GLU A 70 -7.86 -8.25 -1.14
C GLU A 70 -7.47 -9.65 -1.64
N ASP A 71 -6.42 -9.73 -2.48
CA ASP A 71 -5.88 -11.01 -2.98
C ASP A 71 -5.53 -11.97 -1.82
N TYR A 72 -4.90 -11.46 -0.76
CA TYR A 72 -4.59 -12.24 0.44
C TYR A 72 -5.85 -12.82 1.13
N GLU A 73 -6.94 -12.05 1.24
CA GLU A 73 -8.19 -12.52 1.87
C GLU A 73 -8.87 -13.60 1.04
N GLU A 74 -8.88 -13.44 -0.30
CA GLU A 74 -9.44 -14.44 -1.21
C GLU A 74 -8.70 -15.78 -1.09
N HIS A 75 -7.38 -15.76 -0.96
CA HIS A 75 -6.57 -16.98 -0.80
C HIS A 75 -6.73 -17.68 0.56
N ARG A 76 -7.26 -16.99 1.59
CA ARG A 76 -7.56 -17.60 2.90
C ARG A 76 -9.00 -18.08 3.06
N SER A 77 -9.89 -17.72 2.14
CA SER A 77 -11.31 -18.14 2.14
C SER A 77 -11.52 -19.57 1.66
#